data_AF-A0A2E0DTL9-F1
#
_entry.id   AF-A0A2E0DTL9-F1
#
_cell.length_a   1.000
_cell.length_b   1.000
_cell.length_c   1.000
_cell.angle_alpha   90.00
_cell.angle_beta   90.00
_cell.angle_gamma   90.00
#
_symmetry.space_group_name_H-M   'P 1'
#
loop_
_entity.id
_entity.type
_entity.pdbx_description
1 polymer ?
#
loop_
_entity_poly.entity_id
_entity_poly.type
_entity_poly.pdbx_seq_one_letter_code
_entity_poly.pdbx_strand_id
1 'polypeptide(L)'
;MPKTFDRAPELPKVRRRIGRDTTELMITSLALLGTAGIVAVLLRLSVFDISSQEEYDQTKYFLMASTVVLWLVVVRLELTAKRKAEQLYDTQMKEYEIMRTKWLEIASKKLERDAQNSMNPNVMIPPKPVSNQMVEIKSEPEVVTGSDEEN
;
A
#
# COMPACT_ATOMS: atom_id res chain seq x y z
N MET A 1 -6.19 29.52 -7.78
CA MET A 1 -5.26 28.39 -7.99
C MET A 1 -5.98 27.10 -7.64
N PRO A 2 -5.82 26.01 -8.40
CA PRO A 2 -6.41 24.72 -8.03
C PRO A 2 -5.84 24.26 -6.68
N LYS A 3 -6.71 23.77 -5.79
CA LYS A 3 -6.41 23.37 -4.40
C LYS A 3 -5.54 22.11 -4.27
N THR A 4 -5.06 21.55 -5.38
CA THR A 4 -4.37 20.26 -5.44
C THR A 4 -2.87 20.32 -5.09
N PHE A 5 -2.28 21.51 -4.94
CA PHE A 5 -0.84 21.69 -4.67
C PHE A 5 -0.53 22.33 -3.31
N ASP A 6 -1.52 22.41 -2.40
CA ASP A 6 -1.31 22.97 -1.07
C ASP A 6 -0.45 22.07 -0.17
N ARG A 7 -0.31 20.77 -0.52
CA ARG A 7 0.51 19.79 0.21
C ARG A 7 1.51 19.13 -0.73
N ALA A 8 2.69 18.83 -0.20
CA ALA A 8 3.69 18.05 -0.93
C ALA A 8 3.10 16.71 -1.39
N PRO A 9 3.38 16.27 -2.62
CA PRO A 9 2.88 14.99 -3.11
C PRO A 9 3.45 13.84 -2.26
N GLU A 10 2.62 12.84 -2.00
CA GLU A 10 3.01 11.67 -1.22
C GLU A 10 3.79 10.67 -2.08
N LEU A 11 4.85 10.10 -1.52
CA LEU A 11 5.65 9.07 -2.19
C LEU A 11 4.77 7.84 -2.48
N PRO A 12 4.82 7.29 -3.72
CA PRO A 12 4.16 6.03 -4.04
C PRO A 12 4.72 4.96 -3.13
N LYS A 13 3.86 4.41 -2.26
CA LYS A 13 4.24 3.27 -1.43
C LYS A 13 4.29 2.04 -2.32
N VAL A 14 5.45 1.39 -2.36
CA VAL A 14 5.59 0.04 -2.94
C VAL A 14 4.59 -0.85 -2.23
N ARG A 15 3.45 -1.16 -2.88
CA ARG A 15 2.54 -2.17 -2.35
C ARG A 15 3.18 -3.51 -2.63
N ARG A 16 3.53 -4.23 -1.57
CA ARG A 16 4.10 -5.59 -1.61
C ARG A 16 3.21 -6.60 -2.37
N ARG A 17 1.93 -6.28 -2.61
CA ARG A 17 0.88 -7.20 -3.11
C ARG A 17 0.32 -6.80 -4.48
N ILE A 18 1.14 -6.83 -5.53
CA ILE A 18 0.61 -6.86 -6.90
C ILE A 18 1.04 -8.15 -7.64
N GLY A 19 2.12 -8.80 -7.19
CA GLY A 19 2.46 -10.17 -7.57
C GLY A 19 2.03 -11.18 -6.51
N ARG A 20 1.70 -12.41 -6.93
CA ARG A 20 1.47 -13.54 -6.03
C ARG A 20 2.73 -13.75 -5.17
N ASP A 21 2.56 -13.90 -3.87
CA ASP A 21 3.71 -13.98 -2.96
C ASP A 21 4.50 -15.28 -3.23
N THR A 22 5.80 -15.27 -2.98
CA THR A 22 6.69 -16.45 -3.10
C THR A 22 6.14 -17.64 -2.32
N THR A 23 5.48 -17.38 -1.19
CA THR A 23 4.77 -18.35 -0.37
C THR A 23 3.55 -18.94 -1.09
N GLU A 24 2.74 -18.11 -1.74
CA GLU A 24 1.59 -18.54 -2.52
C GLU A 24 2.03 -19.40 -3.71
N LEU A 25 3.12 -19.02 -4.40
CA LEU A 25 3.74 -19.83 -5.46
C LEU A 25 4.20 -21.19 -4.93
N MET A 26 4.84 -21.21 -3.77
CA MET A 26 5.28 -22.44 -3.12
C MET A 26 4.10 -23.33 -2.75
N ILE A 27 3.02 -22.77 -2.20
CA ILE A 27 1.79 -23.50 -1.85
C ILE A 27 1.18 -24.15 -3.09
N THR A 28 1.02 -23.41 -4.20
CA THR A 28 0.48 -24.01 -5.44
C THR A 28 1.40 -25.05 -6.04
N SER A 29 2.72 -24.86 -5.96
CA SER A 29 3.67 -25.85 -6.46
C SER A 29 3.61 -27.13 -5.63
N LEU A 30 3.50 -26.99 -4.30
CA LEU A 30 3.34 -28.11 -3.38
C LEU A 30 2.01 -28.84 -3.62
N ALA A 31 0.92 -28.10 -3.85
CA ALA A 31 -0.37 -28.68 -4.19
C ALA A 31 -0.31 -29.44 -5.52
N LEU A 32 0.31 -28.87 -6.56
CA LEU A 32 0.49 -29.54 -7.85
C LEU A 32 1.29 -30.83 -7.72
N LEU A 33 2.44 -30.78 -7.04
CA LEU A 33 3.28 -31.96 -6.81
C LEU A 33 2.57 -33.01 -5.94
N GLY A 34 1.85 -32.57 -4.90
CA GLY A 34 1.08 -33.45 -4.02
C GLY A 34 -0.04 -34.16 -4.78
N THR A 35 -0.78 -33.44 -5.61
CA THR A 35 -1.87 -34.02 -6.42
C THR A 35 -1.31 -34.98 -7.46
N ALA A 36 -0.25 -34.60 -8.18
CA ALA A 36 0.42 -35.49 -9.13
C ALA A 36 0.99 -36.75 -8.45
N GLY A 37 1.57 -36.61 -7.25
CA GLY A 37 2.08 -37.70 -6.44
C GLY A 37 0.97 -38.67 -5.99
N ILE A 38 -0.17 -38.15 -5.53
CA ILE A 38 -1.34 -38.97 -5.18
C ILE A 38 -1.81 -39.76 -6.41
N VAL A 39 -1.96 -39.11 -7.56
CA VAL A 39 -2.40 -39.77 -8.80
C VAL A 39 -1.40 -40.85 -9.23
N ALA A 40 -0.09 -40.59 -9.11
CA ALA A 40 0.94 -41.59 -9.40
C ALA A 40 0.89 -42.81 -8.47
N VAL A 41 0.60 -42.61 -7.17
CA VAL A 41 0.40 -43.71 -6.22
C VAL A 41 -0.87 -44.50 -6.55
N LEU A 42 -1.97 -43.82 -6.87
CA LEU A 42 -3.23 -44.48 -7.25
C LEU A 42 -3.07 -45.32 -8.52
N LEU A 43 -2.30 -44.84 -9.49
CA LEU A 43 -1.91 -45.61 -10.68
C LEU A 43 -1.08 -46.85 -10.32
N ARG A 44 -0.18 -46.74 -9.33
CA ARG A 44 0.64 -47.88 -8.89
C ARG A 44 -0.15 -48.91 -8.07
N LEU A 45 -1.14 -48.47 -7.32
CA LEU A 45 -2.04 -49.33 -6.53
C LEU A 45 -3.15 -49.97 -7.36
N SER A 46 -3.15 -49.76 -8.69
CA SER A 46 -4.18 -50.29 -9.61
C SER A 46 -5.61 -49.93 -9.18
N VAL A 47 -5.79 -48.74 -8.60
CA VAL A 47 -7.12 -48.21 -8.24
C VAL A 47 -7.93 -47.92 -9.51
N PHE A 48 -7.24 -47.61 -10.60
CA PHE A 48 -7.80 -47.50 -11.94
C PHE A 48 -7.71 -48.86 -12.63
N ASP A 49 -8.81 -49.28 -13.25
CA ASP A 49 -8.93 -50.55 -13.97
C ASP A 49 -8.16 -50.48 -15.30
N ILE A 50 -6.83 -50.57 -15.21
CA ILE A 50 -5.91 -50.52 -16.35
C ILE A 50 -5.55 -51.95 -16.70
N SER A 51 -5.99 -52.39 -17.87
CA SER A 51 -5.92 -53.79 -18.29
C SER A 51 -4.59 -54.17 -18.95
N SER A 52 -3.87 -53.17 -19.47
CA SER A 52 -2.64 -53.37 -20.25
C SER A 52 -1.49 -52.47 -19.83
N GLN A 53 -0.27 -52.95 -20.04
CA GLN A 53 0.96 -52.19 -19.77
C GLN A 53 1.08 -50.95 -20.68
N GLU A 54 0.56 -51.03 -21.90
CA GLU A 54 0.56 -49.93 -22.86
C GLU A 54 -0.35 -48.77 -22.40
N GLU A 55 -1.56 -49.08 -21.93
CA GLU A 55 -2.48 -48.09 -21.34
C GLU A 55 -1.88 -47.44 -20.08
N TYR A 56 -1.17 -48.22 -19.26
CA TYR A 56 -0.46 -47.72 -18.09
C TYR A 56 0.62 -46.70 -18.48
N ASP A 57 1.48 -47.05 -19.43
CA ASP A 57 2.58 -46.19 -19.87
C ASP A 57 2.04 -44.92 -20.56
N GLN A 58 1.02 -45.04 -21.40
CA GLN A 58 0.36 -43.90 -22.01
C GLN A 58 -0.21 -42.93 -20.96
N THR A 59 -0.92 -43.47 -19.96
CA THR A 59 -1.52 -42.67 -18.88
C THR A 59 -0.44 -41.98 -18.05
N LYS A 60 0.63 -42.70 -17.71
CA LYS A 60 1.77 -42.18 -16.96
C LYS A 60 2.47 -41.03 -17.72
N TYR A 61 2.79 -41.22 -19.00
CA TYR A 61 3.44 -40.17 -19.79
C TYR A 61 2.53 -38.97 -20.02
N PHE A 62 1.23 -39.20 -20.24
CA PHE A 62 0.24 -38.12 -20.33
C PHE A 62 0.15 -37.31 -19.04
N LEU A 63 0.12 -37.97 -17.88
CA LEU A 63 0.12 -37.31 -16.57
C LEU A 63 1.39 -36.48 -16.36
N MET A 64 2.56 -37.03 -16.69
CA MET A 64 3.82 -36.29 -16.56
C MET A 64 3.87 -35.08 -17.50
N ALA A 65 3.48 -35.26 -18.76
CA ALA A 65 3.47 -34.18 -19.75
C ALA A 65 2.50 -33.06 -19.36
N SER A 66 1.27 -33.39 -18.99
CA SER A 66 0.27 -32.42 -18.56
C SER A 66 0.69 -31.67 -17.28
N THR A 67 1.33 -32.36 -16.33
CA THR A 67 1.86 -31.74 -15.11
C THR A 67 2.97 -30.72 -15.42
N VAL A 68 3.90 -31.06 -16.31
CA VAL A 68 4.97 -30.14 -16.75
C VAL A 68 4.40 -28.92 -17.47
N VAL A 69 3.44 -29.13 -18.38
CA VAL A 69 2.76 -28.03 -19.09
C VAL A 69 2.05 -27.11 -18.11
N LEU A 70 1.29 -27.67 -17.16
CA LEU A 70 0.57 -26.90 -16.15
C LEU A 70 1.54 -26.09 -15.27
N TRP A 71 2.67 -26.69 -14.89
CA TRP A 71 3.71 -26.01 -14.14
C TRP A 71 4.31 -24.82 -14.92
N LEU A 72 4.61 -25.00 -16.22
CA LEU A 72 5.10 -23.92 -17.07
C LEU A 72 4.08 -22.78 -17.21
N VAL A 73 2.79 -23.10 -17.31
CA VAL A 73 1.71 -22.09 -17.35
C VAL A 73 1.68 -21.28 -16.07
N VAL A 74 1.74 -21.94 -14.90
CA VAL A 74 1.78 -21.25 -13.60
C VAL A 74 2.98 -20.31 -13.53
N VAL A 75 4.18 -20.79 -13.85
CA VAL A 75 5.40 -19.96 -13.85
C VAL A 75 5.27 -18.78 -14.81
N ARG A 76 4.71 -18.96 -16.01
CA ARG A 76 4.49 -17.87 -16.97
C ARG A 76 3.51 -16.81 -16.46
N LEU A 77 2.43 -17.23 -15.81
CA LEU A 77 1.47 -16.31 -15.20
C LEU A 77 2.13 -15.50 -14.08
N GLU A 78 2.98 -16.12 -13.25
CA GLU A 78 3.74 -15.40 -12.21
C GLU A 78 4.67 -14.34 -12.77
N LEU A 79 5.49 -14.71 -13.76
CA LEU A 79 6.43 -13.78 -14.38
C LEU A 79 5.69 -12.60 -15.02
N THR A 80 4.54 -12.87 -15.63
CA THR A 80 3.67 -11.84 -16.21
C THR A 80 3.10 -10.91 -15.14
N ALA A 81 2.62 -11.46 -14.02
CA ALA A 81 2.09 -10.68 -12.91
C ALA A 81 3.17 -9.79 -12.28
N LYS A 82 4.38 -10.33 -12.06
CA LYS A 82 5.54 -9.57 -11.56
C LYS A 82 5.90 -8.42 -12.49
N ARG A 83 6.02 -8.69 -13.80
CA ARG A 83 6.34 -7.66 -14.79
C ARG A 83 5.29 -6.55 -14.83
N LYS A 84 4.00 -6.88 -14.72
CA LYS A 84 2.92 -5.88 -14.63
C LYS A 84 3.00 -5.05 -13.34
N ALA A 85 3.34 -5.67 -12.22
CA ALA A 85 3.52 -4.98 -10.95
C ALA A 85 4.66 -3.95 -11.01
N GLU A 86 5.81 -4.35 -11.57
CA GLU A 86 6.98 -3.48 -11.76
C GLU A 86 6.65 -2.31 -12.68
N GLN A 87 6.01 -2.59 -13.83
CA GLN A 87 5.57 -1.54 -14.76
C GLN A 87 4.63 -0.54 -14.10
N LEU A 88 3.67 -1.01 -13.29
CA LEU A 88 2.74 -0.13 -12.59
C LEU A 88 3.48 0.74 -11.57
N TYR A 89 4.41 0.17 -10.81
CA TYR A 89 5.21 0.95 -9.87
C TYR A 89 6.07 2.01 -10.57
N ASP A 90 6.73 1.66 -11.67
CA ASP A 90 7.52 2.60 -12.48
C ASP A 90 6.65 3.75 -13.00
N THR A 91 5.44 3.47 -13.47
CA THR A 91 4.51 4.53 -13.91
C THR A 91 4.12 5.46 -12.76
N GLN A 92 3.80 4.90 -11.58
CA GLN A 92 3.46 5.70 -10.40
C GLN A 92 4.64 6.56 -9.91
N MET A 93 5.87 6.04 -9.99
CA MET A 93 7.07 6.81 -9.65
C MET A 93 7.31 7.97 -10.62
N LYS A 94 7.13 7.75 -11.93
CA LYS A 94 7.22 8.82 -12.93
C LYS A 94 6.17 9.90 -12.70
N GLU A 95 4.92 9.52 -12.42
CA GLU A 95 3.85 10.46 -12.09
C GLU A 95 4.17 11.26 -10.82
N TYR A 96 4.71 10.59 -9.80
CA TYR A 96 5.15 11.24 -8.57
C TYR A 96 6.26 12.27 -8.82
N GLU A 97 7.28 11.94 -9.61
CA GLU A 97 8.37 12.86 -9.94
C GLU A 97 7.85 14.11 -10.68
N ILE A 98 6.91 13.94 -11.61
CA ILE A 98 6.26 15.04 -12.32
C ILE A 98 5.46 15.91 -11.33
N MET A 99 4.70 15.31 -10.41
CA MET A 99 3.95 16.08 -9.42
C MET A 99 4.87 16.82 -8.45
N ARG A 100 5.98 16.18 -8.02
CA ARG A 100 6.98 16.76 -7.12
C ARG A 100 7.67 17.97 -7.75
N THR A 101 8.10 17.85 -9.00
CA THR A 101 8.76 18.96 -9.72
C THR A 101 7.81 20.14 -9.91
N LYS A 102 6.56 19.89 -10.32
CA LYS A 102 5.52 20.93 -10.41
C LYS A 102 5.23 21.58 -9.07
N TRP A 103 5.18 20.80 -7.99
CA TRP A 103 4.98 21.32 -6.64
C TRP A 103 6.12 22.25 -6.21
N LEU A 104 7.38 21.86 -6.44
CA LEU A 104 8.55 22.71 -6.17
C LEU A 104 8.53 24.00 -7.00
N GLU A 105 8.12 23.93 -8.26
CA GLU A 105 7.97 25.11 -9.12
C GLU A 105 6.89 26.08 -8.62
N ILE A 106 5.76 25.56 -8.14
CA ILE A 106 4.68 26.39 -7.57
C ILE A 106 5.11 27.00 -6.23
N ALA A 107 5.79 26.22 -5.38
CA ALA A 107 6.30 26.68 -4.09
C ALA A 107 7.34 27.78 -4.24
N SER A 108 8.28 27.63 -5.19
CA SER A 108 9.27 28.67 -5.51
C SER A 108 8.63 29.94 -6.07
N LYS A 109 7.72 29.84 -7.06
CA LYS A 109 6.97 31.00 -7.56
C LYS A 109 6.12 31.69 -6.50
N LYS A 110 5.59 30.94 -5.53
CA LYS A 110 4.86 31.51 -4.38
C LYS A 110 5.82 32.28 -3.48
N LEU A 111 6.98 31.71 -3.15
CA LEU A 111 8.02 32.37 -2.37
C LEU A 111 8.56 33.63 -3.05
N GLU A 112 8.79 33.60 -4.37
CA GLU A 112 9.18 34.78 -5.15
C GLU A 112 8.10 35.87 -5.10
N ARG A 113 6.82 35.51 -5.26
CA ARG A 113 5.72 36.48 -5.14
C ARG A 113 5.61 37.06 -3.73
N ASP A 114 5.76 36.24 -2.70
CA ASP A 114 5.72 36.67 -1.31
C ASP A 114 6.92 37.59 -0.98
N ALA A 115 8.10 37.33 -1.56
CA ALA A 115 9.27 38.20 -1.46
C ALA A 115 9.10 39.53 -2.22
N GLN A 116 8.51 39.51 -3.42
CA GLN A 116 8.19 40.73 -4.16
C GLN A 116 7.14 41.58 -3.43
N ASN A 117 6.15 40.94 -2.80
CA ASN A 117 5.14 41.62 -2.00
C ASN A 117 5.71 42.18 -0.69
N SER A 118 6.68 41.50 -0.05
CA SER A 118 7.34 42.01 1.17
C SER A 118 8.34 43.12 0.89
N MET A 119 8.94 43.14 -0.31
CA MET A 119 9.78 44.25 -0.79
C MET A 119 8.98 45.47 -1.25
N ASN A 120 7.66 45.38 -1.35
CA ASN A 120 6.81 46.49 -1.75
C ASN A 120 6.38 47.27 -0.47
N PRO A 121 6.99 48.43 -0.15
CA PRO A 121 6.78 49.10 1.14
C PRO A 121 5.38 49.71 1.33
N ASN A 122 4.48 49.55 0.35
CA ASN A 122 3.23 50.31 0.27
C ASN A 122 1.98 49.57 0.79
N VAL A 123 2.13 48.42 1.45
CA VAL A 123 1.00 47.69 2.06
C VAL A 123 1.23 47.54 3.56
N MET A 124 0.99 48.63 4.30
CA MET A 124 0.81 48.55 5.75
C MET A 124 -0.52 47.83 6.04
N ILE A 125 -0.45 46.57 6.47
CA ILE A 125 -1.60 45.85 7.01
C ILE A 125 -1.88 46.42 8.40
N PRO A 126 -3.04 47.07 8.65
CA PRO A 126 -3.34 47.60 9.98
C PRO A 126 -3.47 46.44 10.98
N PRO A 127 -2.94 46.57 12.21
CA PRO A 127 -3.01 45.52 13.21
C PRO A 127 -4.46 45.21 13.55
N LYS A 128 -4.83 43.92 13.58
CA LYS A 128 -6.14 43.46 14.04
C LYS A 128 -6.35 43.93 15.48
N PRO A 129 -7.47 44.61 15.81
CA PRO A 129 -7.76 44.95 17.20
C PRO A 129 -8.02 43.66 17.98
N VAL A 130 -7.19 43.42 18.99
CA VAL A 130 -7.39 42.33 19.97
C VAL A 130 -8.50 42.78 20.90
N SER A 131 -9.68 42.16 20.78
CA SER A 131 -10.77 42.31 21.74
C SER A 131 -10.39 41.56 23.01
N ASN A 132 -9.98 42.27 24.06
CA ASN A 132 -9.79 41.70 25.38
C ASN A 132 -11.15 41.29 25.95
N GLN A 133 -11.46 40.00 25.91
CA GLN A 133 -12.54 39.43 26.72
C GLN A 133 -12.05 39.34 28.16
N MET A 134 -12.59 40.20 29.04
CA MET A 134 -12.41 40.06 30.49
C MET A 134 -13.03 38.72 30.91
N VAL A 135 -12.19 37.82 31.42
CA VAL A 135 -12.65 36.59 32.06
C VAL A 135 -13.03 36.94 33.49
N GLU A 136 -14.32 36.81 33.80
CA GLU A 136 -14.87 36.94 35.15
C GLU A 136 -14.25 35.86 36.06
N ILE A 137 -13.50 36.29 37.06
CA ILE A 137 -12.94 35.39 38.08
C ILE A 137 -14.09 34.98 38.98
N LYS A 138 -14.50 33.71 38.91
CA LYS A 138 -15.39 33.09 39.90
C LYS A 138 -14.71 33.16 41.27
N SER A 139 -15.29 33.93 42.18
CA SER A 139 -14.94 33.94 43.59
C SER A 139 -15.19 32.55 44.20
N GLU A 140 -14.16 31.96 44.80
CA GLU A 140 -14.28 30.80 45.71
C GLU A 140 -15.08 31.19 46.97
N PRO A 141 -15.90 30.28 47.52
CA PRO A 141 -16.64 30.55 48.75
C PRO A 141 -15.72 30.50 49.98
N GLU A 142 -15.86 31.49 50.86
CA GLU A 142 -15.23 31.57 52.18
C GLU A 142 -15.58 30.36 53.05
N VAL A 143 -14.54 29.65 53.54
CA VAL A 143 -14.67 28.70 54.63
C VAL A 143 -14.53 29.48 55.94
N VAL A 144 -15.65 29.71 56.62
CA VAL A 144 -15.69 30.29 57.98
C VAL A 144 -15.14 29.26 58.96
N THR A 145 -13.95 29.53 59.49
CA THR A 145 -13.39 28.83 60.65
C THR A 145 -14.12 29.27 61.91
N GLY A 146 -14.98 28.41 62.44
CA GLY A 146 -15.53 28.52 63.79
C GLY A 146 -14.60 27.84 64.78
N SER A 147 -13.97 28.64 65.63
CA SER A 147 -13.15 28.23 66.77
C SER A 147 -14.03 27.70 67.91
N ASP A 148 -13.66 26.52 68.43
CA ASP A 148 -14.05 26.05 69.75
C ASP A 148 -13.43 26.95 70.84
N GLU A 149 -14.23 27.42 71.81
CA GLU A 149 -13.88 27.45 73.25
C GLU A 149 -15.06 27.96 74.12
N GLU A 150 -15.46 27.10 75.08
CA GLU A 150 -15.96 27.34 76.45
C GLU A 150 -17.21 28.21 76.72
N ASN A 151 -18.35 27.56 77.05
CA ASN A 151 -18.81 27.28 78.45
C ASN A 151 -20.15 26.52 78.45
#